data_AF-A0A7C5XIQ9-F1
#
_entry.id   AF-A0A7C5XIQ9-F1
#
_cell.length_a   1.000
_cell.length_b   1.000
_cell.length_c   1.000
_cell.angle_alpha   90.00
_cell.angle_beta   90.00
_cell.angle_gamma   90.00
#
_symmetry.space_group_name_H-M   'P 1'
#
loop_
_entity.id
_entity.type
_entity.pdbx_description
1 polymer ?
#
loop_
_entity_poly.entity_id
_entity_poly.type
_entity_poly.pdbx_seq_one_letter_code
_entity_poly.pdbx_strand_id
1 'polypeptide(L)'
;MGGLRDLCGLSCRFCEANAEFIMSHRPNLINDLNSLISDAYGLEPRDYDANSLFEFALERVVEPLSNYVLHSVLECSLYPGLFSMRLIIESLAVGLYADWRFRSDVLRSKLDFVGGFDMGIFRRCRKIGRKGVGGENDGNDHFLLCSQYNALGREVNEALGWLRDLLGGDAVDFIYEVYNDLSKPIHAVAMIDGRLGGRYVRFSHGAISLSMVGEFPPMRTTIMPAKCEEDDLVMLDLIHWDALLTRLSMDILIYAWQSIVRRAGNEELTKIKASIEETIKRINEVHEEHKRRYTQTPR
;
A
#
# COMPACT_ATOMS: atom_id res chain seq x y z
N MET A 1 22.70 16.47 -29.22
CA MET A 1 22.30 17.06 -27.92
C MET A 1 20.78 17.14 -27.93
N GLY A 2 20.09 16.45 -27.00
CA GLY A 2 18.62 16.33 -27.00
C GLY A 2 18.05 15.39 -25.91
N GLY A 3 18.88 14.49 -25.35
CA GLY A 3 18.48 13.37 -24.49
C GLY A 3 17.35 13.61 -23.47
N LEU A 4 17.48 14.54 -22.52
CA LEU A 4 16.48 14.69 -21.45
C LEU A 4 15.18 15.36 -21.91
N ARG A 5 15.27 16.38 -22.76
CA ARG A 5 14.10 17.15 -23.24
C ARG A 5 13.24 16.30 -24.17
N ASP A 6 13.89 15.45 -24.96
CA ASP A 6 13.23 14.49 -25.86
C ASP A 6 12.56 13.35 -25.07
N LEU A 7 13.17 12.89 -23.96
CA LEU A 7 12.58 11.90 -23.05
C LEU A 7 11.34 12.45 -22.31
N CYS A 8 11.40 13.67 -21.79
CA CYS A 8 10.24 14.32 -21.18
C CYS A 8 9.09 14.49 -22.20
N GLY A 9 9.41 14.92 -23.42
CA GLY A 9 8.42 15.05 -24.50
C GLY A 9 7.85 13.70 -24.98
N LEU A 10 8.58 12.59 -24.82
CA LEU A 10 8.07 11.24 -25.07
C LEU A 10 7.15 10.77 -23.95
N SER A 11 7.55 10.95 -22.68
CA SER A 11 6.71 10.63 -21.52
C SER A 11 5.36 11.36 -21.58
N CYS A 12 5.35 12.68 -21.86
CA CYS A 12 4.09 13.42 -22.00
C CYS A 12 3.17 12.84 -23.10
N ARG A 13 3.73 12.52 -24.28
CA ARG A 13 2.94 11.94 -25.38
C ARG A 13 2.41 10.54 -25.06
N PHE A 14 3.19 9.73 -24.35
CA PHE A 14 2.71 8.43 -23.89
C PHE A 14 1.61 8.59 -22.84
N CYS A 15 1.76 9.48 -21.85
CA CYS A 15 0.74 9.74 -20.85
C CYS A 15 -0.60 10.16 -21.47
N GLU A 16 -0.59 11.05 -22.45
CA GLU A 16 -1.82 11.48 -23.15
C GLU A 16 -2.48 10.30 -23.90
N ALA A 17 -1.72 9.58 -24.72
CA ALA A 17 -2.25 8.45 -25.50
C ALA A 17 -2.72 7.29 -24.59
N ASN A 18 -1.99 7.03 -23.52
CA ASN A 18 -2.32 5.99 -22.55
C ASN A 18 -3.52 6.38 -21.69
N ALA A 19 -3.70 7.67 -21.36
CA ALA A 19 -4.90 8.13 -20.67
C ALA A 19 -6.16 7.77 -21.47
N GLU A 20 -6.19 8.05 -22.78
CA GLU A 20 -7.32 7.69 -23.65
C GLU A 20 -7.55 6.17 -23.71
N PHE A 21 -6.47 5.40 -23.83
CA PHE A 21 -6.54 3.94 -23.82
C PHE A 21 -7.07 3.39 -22.49
N ILE A 22 -6.54 3.88 -21.36
CA ILE A 22 -6.95 3.45 -20.02
C ILE A 22 -8.40 3.86 -19.74
N MET A 23 -8.80 5.09 -20.07
CA MET A 23 -10.18 5.54 -19.85
C MET A 23 -11.20 4.77 -20.68
N SER A 24 -10.84 4.32 -21.88
CA SER A 24 -11.74 3.53 -22.73
C SER A 24 -11.89 2.08 -22.25
N HIS A 25 -10.86 1.49 -21.62
CA HIS A 25 -10.88 0.08 -21.21
C HIS A 25 -11.09 -0.13 -19.70
N ARG A 26 -10.66 0.82 -18.87
CA ARG A 26 -10.65 0.82 -17.40
C ARG A 26 -11.08 2.20 -16.86
N PRO A 27 -12.33 2.62 -17.14
CA PRO A 27 -12.78 4.00 -16.94
C PRO A 27 -12.66 4.53 -15.50
N ASN A 28 -12.67 3.64 -14.51
CA ASN A 28 -12.59 4.03 -13.11
C ASN A 28 -11.17 4.05 -12.54
N LEU A 29 -10.17 3.47 -13.23
CA LEU A 29 -8.80 3.36 -12.71
C LEU A 29 -8.20 4.74 -12.37
N ILE A 30 -8.27 5.68 -13.31
CA ILE A 30 -7.72 7.03 -13.10
C ILE A 30 -8.45 7.77 -11.97
N ASN A 31 -9.78 7.60 -11.86
CA ASN A 31 -10.55 8.22 -10.79
C ASN A 31 -10.14 7.65 -9.41
N ASP A 32 -9.98 6.34 -9.31
CA ASP A 32 -9.59 5.68 -8.06
C ASP A 32 -8.14 6.02 -7.67
N LEU A 33 -7.24 6.22 -8.64
CA LEU A 33 -5.89 6.75 -8.41
C LEU A 33 -5.92 8.21 -7.95
N ASN A 34 -6.79 9.04 -8.53
CA ASN A 34 -6.99 10.41 -8.05
C ASN A 34 -7.56 10.46 -6.63
N SER A 35 -8.37 9.48 -6.23
CA SER A 35 -8.84 9.37 -4.85
C SER A 35 -7.70 9.01 -3.89
N LEU A 36 -6.78 8.10 -4.27
CA LEU A 36 -5.56 7.83 -3.50
C LEU A 36 -4.73 9.11 -3.29
N ILE A 37 -4.56 9.92 -4.34
CA ILE A 37 -3.88 11.21 -4.26
C ILE A 37 -4.65 12.14 -3.31
N SER A 38 -5.96 12.28 -3.51
CA SER A 38 -6.82 13.18 -2.73
C SER A 38 -6.81 12.85 -1.24
N ASP A 39 -6.72 11.57 -0.87
CA ASP A 39 -6.66 11.16 0.54
C ASP A 39 -5.29 11.44 1.16
N ALA A 40 -4.20 11.29 0.39
CA ALA A 40 -2.85 11.65 0.84
C ALA A 40 -2.76 13.13 1.25
N TYR A 41 -3.34 14.03 0.45
CA TYR A 41 -3.41 15.48 0.74
C TYR A 41 -4.55 15.84 1.71
N GLY A 42 -5.67 15.14 1.61
CA GLY A 42 -6.94 15.56 2.20
C GLY A 42 -7.13 15.11 3.65
N LEU A 43 -6.36 14.14 4.10
CA LEU A 43 -6.41 13.61 5.46
C LEU A 43 -5.27 14.12 6.35
N GLU A 44 -4.52 15.11 5.86
CA GLU A 44 -3.51 15.81 6.66
C GLU A 44 -4.12 16.48 7.91
N PRO A 45 -3.39 16.50 9.03
CA PRO A 45 -3.81 17.23 10.23
C PRO A 45 -3.79 18.74 10.01
N ARG A 46 -4.69 19.46 10.66
CA ARG A 46 -4.75 20.93 10.57
C ARG A 46 -3.61 21.65 11.29
N ASP A 47 -3.04 21.02 12.32
CA ASP A 47 -1.95 21.57 13.12
C ASP A 47 -0.70 20.70 12.96
N TYR A 48 0.28 21.17 12.21
CA TYR A 48 1.51 20.44 11.91
C TYR A 48 2.45 20.33 13.12
N ASP A 49 2.91 19.12 13.43
CA ASP A 49 3.98 18.83 14.37
C ASP A 49 5.28 18.53 13.62
N ALA A 50 6.21 19.49 13.64
CA ALA A 50 7.53 19.37 13.00
C ALA A 50 8.40 18.22 13.55
N ASN A 51 8.02 17.62 14.68
CA ASN A 51 8.69 16.44 15.22
C ASN A 51 8.00 15.13 14.87
N SER A 52 6.82 15.14 14.24
CA SER A 52 6.12 13.92 13.83
C SER A 52 6.79 13.29 12.60
N LEU A 53 7.24 12.05 12.75
CA LEU A 53 7.75 11.29 11.61
C LEU A 53 6.61 10.82 10.69
N PHE A 54 5.42 10.61 11.23
CA PHE A 54 4.25 10.26 10.42
C PHE A 54 3.82 11.42 9.51
N GLU A 55 3.69 12.64 10.04
CA GLU A 55 3.37 13.83 9.23
C GLU A 55 4.47 14.11 8.21
N PHE A 56 5.75 14.00 8.62
CA PHE A 56 6.86 14.11 7.69
C PHE A 56 6.77 13.06 6.56
N ALA A 57 6.47 11.80 6.88
CA ALA A 57 6.31 10.76 5.88
C ALA A 57 5.11 11.04 4.95
N LEU A 58 3.99 11.53 5.50
CA LEU A 58 2.81 11.87 4.72
C LEU A 58 3.13 12.97 3.67
N GLU A 59 3.66 14.11 4.11
CA GLU A 59 3.97 15.28 3.28
C GLU A 59 5.15 15.01 2.31
N ARG A 60 6.22 14.37 2.80
CA ARG A 60 7.50 14.29 2.07
C ARG A 60 7.72 13.00 1.30
N VAL A 61 6.93 11.96 1.58
CA VAL A 61 7.05 10.65 0.93
C VAL A 61 5.74 10.26 0.28
N VAL A 62 4.65 10.20 1.03
CA VAL A 62 3.37 9.66 0.54
C VAL A 62 2.74 10.55 -0.52
N GLU A 63 2.68 11.86 -0.31
CA GLU A 63 2.14 12.80 -1.29
C GLU A 63 2.87 12.75 -2.64
N PRO A 64 4.22 12.89 -2.72
CA PRO A 64 4.93 12.72 -3.98
C PRO A 64 4.74 11.34 -4.61
N LEU A 65 4.74 10.28 -3.79
CA LEU A 65 4.60 8.91 -4.30
C LEU A 65 3.19 8.62 -4.81
N SER A 66 2.12 9.12 -4.19
CA SER A 66 0.75 8.92 -4.65
C SER A 66 0.53 9.55 -6.03
N ASN A 67 1.08 10.74 -6.26
CA ASN A 67 1.13 11.35 -7.60
C ASN A 67 1.93 10.49 -8.57
N TYR A 68 3.09 9.99 -8.14
CA TYR A 68 3.93 9.17 -9.00
C TYR A 68 3.30 7.82 -9.34
N VAL A 69 2.45 7.23 -8.49
CA VAL A 69 1.65 6.04 -8.85
C VAL A 69 0.79 6.35 -10.07
N LEU A 70 0.03 7.46 -10.09
CA LEU A 70 -0.75 7.85 -11.27
C LEU A 70 0.13 8.01 -12.51
N HIS A 71 1.26 8.72 -12.38
CA HIS A 71 2.19 8.89 -13.50
C HIS A 71 2.73 7.56 -14.03
N SER A 72 3.10 6.64 -13.14
CA SER A 72 3.62 5.31 -13.52
C SER A 72 2.59 4.51 -14.31
N VAL A 73 1.30 4.63 -13.97
CA VAL A 73 0.19 4.01 -14.70
C VAL A 73 -0.01 4.64 -16.06
N LEU A 74 0.03 5.97 -16.15
CA LEU A 74 -0.04 6.69 -17.42
C LEU A 74 1.16 6.44 -18.32
N GLU A 75 2.32 6.11 -17.76
CA GLU A 75 3.50 5.69 -18.53
C GLU A 75 3.49 4.20 -18.89
N CYS A 76 2.46 3.45 -18.49
CA CYS A 76 2.42 1.99 -18.55
C CYS A 76 3.69 1.32 -17.96
N SER A 77 4.27 1.95 -16.94
CA SER A 77 5.46 1.52 -16.20
C SER A 77 5.03 1.06 -14.80
N LEU A 78 4.51 -0.15 -14.73
CA LEU A 78 3.72 -0.62 -13.59
C LEU A 78 4.58 -0.96 -12.36
N TYR A 79 5.83 -1.37 -12.57
CA TYR A 79 6.78 -1.69 -11.50
C TYR A 79 7.09 -0.51 -10.57
N PRO A 80 7.47 0.67 -11.09
CA PRO A 80 7.60 1.87 -10.29
C PRO A 80 6.34 2.20 -9.47
N GLY A 81 5.15 1.95 -10.03
CA GLY A 81 3.88 2.12 -9.32
C GLY A 81 3.75 1.20 -8.11
N LEU A 82 3.98 -0.11 -8.30
CA LEU A 82 3.96 -1.10 -7.21
C LEU A 82 4.98 -0.77 -6.11
N PHE A 83 6.20 -0.39 -6.51
CA PHE A 83 7.25 0.01 -5.58
C PHE A 83 6.86 1.26 -4.77
N SER A 84 6.23 2.24 -5.42
CA SER A 84 5.76 3.47 -4.77
C SER A 84 4.65 3.19 -3.78
N MET A 85 3.69 2.34 -4.15
CA MET A 85 2.61 1.88 -3.25
C MET A 85 3.15 1.14 -2.03
N ARG A 86 4.16 0.27 -2.21
CA ARG A 86 4.84 -0.40 -1.10
C ARG A 86 5.49 0.61 -0.15
N LEU A 87 6.20 1.59 -0.71
CA LEU A 87 6.87 2.63 0.08
C LEU A 87 5.90 3.51 0.86
N ILE A 88 4.74 3.86 0.30
CA ILE A 88 3.68 4.60 1.00
C ILE A 88 3.30 3.89 2.31
N ILE A 89 3.02 2.59 2.24
CA ILE A 89 2.63 1.78 3.40
C ILE A 89 3.79 1.69 4.41
N GLU A 90 5.00 1.41 3.92
CA GLU A 90 6.19 1.25 4.75
C GLU A 90 6.53 2.55 5.50
N SER A 91 6.52 3.71 4.81
CA SER A 91 6.84 4.99 5.42
C SER A 91 5.84 5.40 6.50
N LEU A 92 4.54 5.17 6.27
CA LEU A 92 3.50 5.48 7.24
C LEU A 92 3.55 4.54 8.45
N ALA A 93 3.82 3.25 8.24
CA ALA A 93 3.97 2.30 9.33
C ALA A 93 5.18 2.62 10.22
N VAL A 94 6.32 2.98 9.61
CA VAL A 94 7.51 3.48 10.32
C VAL A 94 7.17 4.74 11.11
N GLY A 95 6.50 5.71 10.49
CA GLY A 95 6.08 6.96 11.13
C GLY A 95 5.17 6.73 12.32
N LEU A 96 4.20 5.81 12.19
CA LEU A 96 3.26 5.45 13.25
C LEU A 96 4.00 4.84 14.44
N TYR A 97 4.92 3.90 14.17
CA TYR A 97 5.74 3.30 15.22
C TYR A 97 6.64 4.33 15.91
N ALA A 98 7.31 5.18 15.13
CA ALA A 98 8.20 6.20 15.66
C ALA A 98 7.45 7.19 16.57
N ASP A 99 6.34 7.72 16.08
CA ASP A 99 5.56 8.70 16.84
C ASP A 99 4.85 8.06 18.02
N TRP A 100 4.44 6.80 17.94
CA TRP A 100 3.87 6.09 19.09
C TRP A 100 4.92 5.85 20.18
N ARG A 101 6.13 5.40 19.82
CA ARG A 101 7.18 4.95 20.74
C ARG A 101 8.05 6.07 21.29
N PHE A 102 8.34 7.08 20.48
CA PHE A 102 9.31 8.15 20.72
C PHE A 102 8.63 9.53 20.70
N ARG A 103 7.41 9.62 21.28
CA ARG A 103 6.53 10.82 21.23
C ARG A 103 7.24 12.12 21.58
N SER A 104 8.16 12.11 22.54
CA SER A 104 8.86 13.29 23.05
C SER A 104 10.14 13.64 22.28
N ASP A 105 10.57 12.78 21.36
CA ASP A 105 11.83 12.96 20.65
C ASP A 105 11.66 13.87 19.43
N VAL A 106 12.74 14.57 19.08
CA VAL A 106 12.80 15.35 17.85
C VAL A 106 12.86 14.44 16.62
N LEU A 107 12.42 14.95 15.46
CA LEU A 107 12.33 14.19 14.21
C LEU A 107 13.63 13.42 13.87
N ARG A 108 14.79 14.07 14.03
CA ARG A 108 16.09 13.45 13.74
C ARG A 108 16.36 12.23 14.60
N SER A 109 16.11 12.32 15.90
CA SER A 109 16.30 11.19 16.82
C SER A 109 15.35 10.04 16.48
N LYS A 110 14.09 10.35 16.12
CA LYS A 110 13.14 9.34 15.66
C LYS A 110 13.67 8.56 14.45
N LEU A 111 14.20 9.27 13.45
CA LEU A 111 14.82 8.65 12.26
C LEU A 111 15.98 7.72 12.63
N ASP A 112 16.85 8.16 13.54
CA ASP A 112 18.00 7.35 13.99
C ASP A 112 17.53 6.07 14.72
N PHE A 113 16.45 6.15 15.51
CA PHE A 113 15.93 4.99 16.25
C PHE A 113 15.16 3.98 15.40
N VAL A 114 14.52 4.42 14.31
CA VAL A 114 13.69 3.54 13.46
C VAL A 114 14.42 2.93 12.28
N GLY A 115 15.74 3.14 12.15
CA GLY A 115 16.56 2.53 11.11
C GLY A 115 16.51 1.00 11.05
N GLY A 116 16.06 0.34 12.12
CA GLY A 116 15.84 -1.11 12.18
C GLY A 116 14.38 -1.55 12.04
N PHE A 117 13.45 -0.67 11.67
CA PHE A 117 12.05 -1.05 11.51
C PHE A 117 11.86 -2.01 10.33
N ASP A 118 11.17 -3.13 10.58
CA ASP A 118 10.89 -4.16 9.59
C ASP A 118 9.42 -4.59 9.71
N MET A 119 8.62 -4.31 8.68
CA MET A 119 7.21 -4.71 8.58
C MET A 119 7.02 -6.23 8.71
N GLY A 120 7.96 -7.02 8.18
CA GLY A 120 8.11 -8.46 8.38
C GLY A 120 8.20 -8.85 9.85
N ILE A 121 9.06 -8.20 10.62
CA ILE A 121 9.23 -8.47 12.05
C ILE A 121 7.95 -8.04 12.80
N PHE A 122 7.36 -6.89 12.45
CA PHE A 122 6.10 -6.40 13.01
C PHE A 122 5.01 -7.47 13.02
N ARG A 123 4.87 -8.26 11.93
CA ARG A 123 3.98 -9.42 11.90
C ARG A 123 4.54 -10.68 12.56
N ARG A 124 5.82 -11.04 12.31
CA ARG A 124 6.43 -12.31 12.77
C ARG A 124 6.49 -12.43 14.29
N CYS A 125 6.60 -11.32 15.01
CA CYS A 125 6.56 -11.27 16.47
C CYS A 125 5.29 -11.88 17.09
N ARG A 126 4.20 -12.01 16.32
CA ARG A 126 2.97 -12.70 16.72
C ARG A 126 3.06 -14.24 16.67
N LYS A 127 3.94 -14.80 15.83
CA LYS A 127 4.12 -16.26 15.64
C LYS A 127 5.11 -16.87 16.62
N ILE A 128 6.11 -16.11 17.06
CA ILE A 128 7.17 -16.60 17.97
C ILE A 128 6.64 -16.84 19.39
N GLY A 129 5.61 -16.09 19.83
CA GLY A 129 4.95 -16.34 21.12
C GLY A 129 4.17 -17.67 21.24
N ARG A 130 3.96 -18.40 20.14
CA ARG A 130 3.23 -19.70 20.13
C ARG A 130 4.12 -20.93 19.99
N LYS A 131 5.37 -20.79 19.55
CA LYS A 131 6.36 -21.86 19.51
C LYS A 131 7.60 -21.33 20.20
N GLY A 132 7.76 -21.67 21.49
CA GLY A 132 8.95 -21.35 22.28
C GLY A 132 10.20 -22.00 21.70
N VAL A 133 10.73 -21.42 20.63
CA VAL A 133 12.01 -21.77 20.03
C VAL A 133 12.76 -20.46 19.81
N GLY A 134 13.22 -19.88 20.90
CA GLY A 134 14.36 -18.97 20.87
C GLY A 134 15.61 -19.83 20.90
N GLY A 135 16.41 -19.78 19.83
CA GLY A 135 17.79 -20.25 19.90
C GLY A 135 18.54 -19.40 20.92
N GLU A 136 19.34 -20.04 21.76
CA GLU A 136 20.01 -19.47 22.95
C GLU A 136 21.00 -18.31 22.70
N ASN A 137 21.02 -17.69 21.52
CA ASN A 137 21.99 -16.62 21.20
C ASN A 137 21.41 -15.34 20.55
N ASP A 138 20.10 -15.22 20.32
CA ASP A 138 19.48 -13.94 19.91
C ASP A 138 18.88 -13.23 21.13
N GLY A 139 19.74 -12.42 21.75
CA GLY A 139 19.56 -11.78 23.06
C GLY A 139 18.37 -10.82 23.19
N ASN A 140 18.16 -10.38 24.44
CA ASN A 140 17.08 -9.51 24.95
C ASN A 140 16.45 -8.48 23.99
N ASP A 141 17.21 -7.93 23.04
CA ASP A 141 16.79 -6.87 22.12
C ASP A 141 15.69 -7.32 21.13
N HIS A 142 15.76 -8.54 20.60
CA HIS A 142 14.72 -9.05 19.69
C HIS A 142 13.39 -9.28 20.42
N PHE A 143 13.45 -9.77 21.66
CA PHE A 143 12.28 -9.93 22.52
C PHE A 143 11.65 -8.57 22.86
N LEU A 144 12.47 -7.57 23.20
CA LEU A 144 12.01 -6.22 23.49
C LEU A 144 11.34 -5.57 22.28
N LEU A 145 11.94 -5.69 21.08
CA LEU A 145 11.36 -5.19 19.84
C LEU A 145 10.00 -5.85 19.53
N CYS A 146 9.92 -7.18 19.66
CA CYS A 146 8.67 -7.90 19.49
C CYS A 146 7.59 -7.52 20.50
N SER A 147 7.96 -7.25 21.74
CA SER A 147 7.02 -6.77 22.76
C SER A 147 6.41 -5.41 22.34
N GLN A 148 7.25 -4.50 21.84
CA GLN A 148 6.82 -3.18 21.36
C GLN A 148 5.90 -3.28 20.14
N TYR A 149 6.27 -4.08 19.14
CA TYR A 149 5.44 -4.30 17.96
C TYR A 149 4.10 -4.94 18.29
N ASN A 150 4.08 -5.93 19.17
CA ASN A 150 2.83 -6.53 19.64
C ASN A 150 1.97 -5.52 20.43
N ALA A 151 2.57 -4.61 21.20
CA ALA A 151 1.84 -3.58 21.93
C ALA A 151 1.19 -2.57 20.96
N LEU A 152 1.96 -2.02 20.03
CA LEU A 152 1.43 -1.14 18.98
C LEU A 152 0.35 -1.85 18.17
N GLY A 153 0.58 -3.09 17.76
CA GLY A 153 -0.39 -3.85 16.98
C GLY A 153 -1.72 -4.08 17.71
N ARG A 154 -1.70 -4.28 19.04
CA ARG A 154 -2.94 -4.34 19.84
C ARG A 154 -3.67 -3.00 19.84
N GLU A 155 -2.97 -1.90 20.11
CA GLU A 155 -3.59 -0.56 20.14
C GLU A 155 -4.21 -0.20 18.78
N VAL A 156 -3.52 -0.49 17.68
CA VAL A 156 -4.04 -0.31 16.30
C VAL A 156 -5.32 -1.13 16.09
N ASN A 157 -5.29 -2.41 16.41
CA ASN A 157 -6.46 -3.29 16.23
C ASN A 157 -7.63 -2.93 17.16
N GLU A 158 -7.36 -2.40 18.36
CA GLU A 158 -8.38 -1.90 19.28
C GLU A 158 -9.03 -0.62 18.73
N ALA A 159 -8.23 0.36 18.30
CA ALA A 159 -8.72 1.60 17.71
C ALA A 159 -9.56 1.36 16.43
N LEU A 160 -9.16 0.37 15.63
CA LEU A 160 -9.83 -0.02 14.39
C LEU A 160 -10.75 -1.24 14.58
N GLY A 161 -11.16 -1.55 15.81
CA GLY A 161 -11.98 -2.73 16.09
C GLY A 161 -13.32 -2.75 15.34
N TRP A 162 -13.82 -1.58 14.96
CA TRP A 162 -15.03 -1.41 14.13
C TRP A 162 -14.85 -1.87 12.68
N LEU A 163 -13.61 -2.00 12.17
CA LEU A 163 -13.32 -2.51 10.83
C LEU A 163 -13.19 -4.02 10.74
N ARG A 164 -13.05 -4.70 11.88
CA ARG A 164 -12.67 -6.12 11.90
C ARG A 164 -13.60 -6.99 11.07
N ASP A 165 -14.91 -6.74 11.13
CA ASP A 165 -15.90 -7.52 10.39
C ASP A 165 -15.92 -7.14 8.89
N LEU A 166 -15.58 -5.90 8.56
CA LEU A 166 -15.50 -5.42 7.18
C LEU A 166 -14.28 -6.00 6.44
N LEU A 167 -13.13 -6.03 7.11
CA LEU A 167 -11.89 -6.64 6.63
C LEU A 167 -11.90 -8.18 6.76
N GLY A 168 -12.71 -8.71 7.68
CA GLY A 168 -12.73 -10.11 8.07
C GLY A 168 -11.46 -10.56 8.83
N GLY A 169 -10.80 -9.62 9.49
CA GLY A 169 -9.55 -9.84 10.21
C GLY A 169 -9.04 -8.57 10.88
N ASP A 170 -7.87 -8.67 11.52
CA ASP A 170 -7.20 -7.56 12.18
C ASP A 170 -6.64 -6.56 11.14
N ALA A 171 -6.74 -5.27 11.42
CA ALA A 171 -6.28 -4.20 10.53
C ALA A 171 -4.76 -4.28 10.26
N VAL A 172 -3.97 -4.61 11.29
CA VAL A 172 -2.53 -4.82 11.17
C VAL A 172 -2.19 -5.97 10.24
N ASP A 173 -2.94 -7.08 10.32
CA ASP A 173 -2.72 -8.22 9.44
C ASP A 173 -3.06 -7.84 7.99
N PHE A 174 -4.14 -7.08 7.77
CA PHE A 174 -4.50 -6.55 6.46
C PHE A 174 -3.37 -5.69 5.87
N ILE A 175 -2.91 -4.65 6.58
CA ILE A 175 -1.84 -3.75 6.11
C ILE A 175 -0.58 -4.55 5.73
N TYR A 176 -0.20 -5.51 6.57
CA TYR A 176 0.96 -6.34 6.28
C TYR A 176 0.78 -7.16 5.01
N GLU A 177 -0.39 -7.78 4.79
CA GLU A 177 -0.60 -8.60 3.60
C GLU A 177 -0.53 -7.74 2.33
N VAL A 178 -1.11 -6.54 2.34
CA VAL A 178 -0.96 -5.59 1.22
C VAL A 178 0.51 -5.28 0.96
N TYR A 179 1.27 -4.90 2.01
CA TYR A 179 2.71 -4.66 1.89
C TYR A 179 3.48 -5.87 1.35
N ASN A 180 3.18 -7.06 1.87
CA ASN A 180 3.84 -8.30 1.50
C ASN A 180 3.52 -8.69 0.06
N ASP A 181 2.29 -8.48 -0.40
CA ASP A 181 1.88 -8.75 -1.77
C ASP A 181 2.52 -7.77 -2.75
N LEU A 182 2.55 -6.46 -2.43
CA LEU A 182 3.28 -5.45 -3.21
C LEU A 182 4.78 -5.75 -3.29
N SER A 183 5.36 -6.39 -2.26
CA SER A 183 6.78 -6.75 -2.21
C SER A 183 7.12 -7.93 -3.13
N LYS A 184 6.19 -8.86 -3.40
CA LYS A 184 6.50 -10.08 -4.16
C LYS A 184 6.94 -9.79 -5.60
N PRO A 185 6.23 -8.98 -6.41
CA PRO A 185 6.66 -8.69 -7.78
C PRO A 185 8.05 -8.02 -7.86
N ILE A 186 8.42 -7.24 -6.83
CA ILE A 186 9.67 -6.48 -6.77
C ILE A 186 10.88 -7.41 -6.55
N HIS A 187 10.69 -8.58 -5.94
CA HIS A 187 11.75 -9.56 -5.74
C HIS A 187 11.84 -10.55 -6.90
N ALA A 188 12.95 -10.47 -7.65
CA ALA A 188 13.24 -11.34 -8.80
C ALA A 188 13.12 -12.84 -8.51
N VAL A 189 13.32 -13.29 -7.26
CA VAL A 189 13.18 -14.69 -6.86
C VAL A 189 11.70 -15.12 -6.74
N ALA A 190 10.81 -14.24 -6.29
CA ALA A 190 9.38 -14.55 -6.19
C ALA A 190 8.71 -14.62 -7.57
N MET A 191 9.29 -13.94 -8.56
CA MET A 191 8.91 -14.01 -9.98
C MET A 191 9.28 -15.35 -10.64
N ILE A 192 10.32 -16.04 -10.16
CA ILE A 192 10.80 -17.31 -10.72
C ILE A 192 9.92 -18.50 -10.30
N ASP A 193 9.31 -18.44 -9.11
CA ASP A 193 8.59 -19.59 -8.53
C ASP A 193 7.09 -19.63 -8.88
N GLY A 194 6.58 -18.66 -9.65
CA GLY A 194 5.21 -18.64 -10.24
C GLY A 194 4.03 -18.76 -9.26
N ARG A 195 4.30 -18.89 -7.94
CA ARG A 195 3.33 -19.16 -6.89
C ARG A 195 3.23 -17.97 -5.98
N LEU A 196 2.42 -16.98 -6.36
CA LEU A 196 1.96 -15.94 -5.45
C LEU A 196 0.87 -16.55 -4.53
N GLY A 197 1.30 -17.38 -3.59
CA GLY A 197 0.46 -17.94 -2.54
C GLY A 197 0.29 -16.93 -1.40
N GLY A 198 -0.95 -16.54 -1.12
CA GLY A 198 -1.34 -15.78 0.07
C GLY A 198 -2.80 -16.00 0.38
N ARG A 199 -3.08 -16.71 1.49
CA ARG A 199 -4.41 -16.90 2.09
C ARG A 199 -4.55 -15.88 3.22
N TYR A 200 -5.52 -14.96 3.17
CA TYR A 200 -6.55 -14.73 4.21
C TYR A 200 -7.54 -13.59 3.83
N VAL A 201 -8.82 -13.90 4.07
CA VAL A 201 -10.12 -13.18 4.25
C VAL A 201 -10.52 -11.94 3.43
N ARG A 202 -11.71 -12.08 2.82
CA ARG A 202 -12.55 -11.18 1.99
C ARG A 202 -11.92 -10.55 0.75
N PHE A 203 -10.70 -10.02 0.83
CA PHE A 203 -10.01 -9.36 -0.29
C PHE A 203 -8.77 -10.16 -0.67
N SER A 204 -8.94 -11.16 -1.51
CA SER A 204 -7.82 -11.91 -2.10
C SER A 204 -7.02 -11.03 -3.07
N HIS A 205 -5.76 -10.75 -2.74
CA HIS A 205 -4.80 -10.03 -3.59
C HIS A 205 -4.00 -10.97 -4.48
N GLY A 206 -3.68 -10.49 -5.69
CA GLY A 206 -2.74 -11.05 -6.68
C GLY A 206 -3.12 -12.43 -7.24
N ALA A 207 -3.39 -13.40 -6.36
CA ALA A 207 -3.73 -14.77 -6.68
C ALA A 207 -5.05 -14.92 -7.45
N ILE A 208 -6.02 -14.02 -7.33
CA ILE A 208 -7.23 -14.07 -8.16
C ILE A 208 -6.92 -13.69 -9.61
N SER A 209 -6.28 -12.55 -9.86
CA SER A 209 -5.92 -12.13 -11.22
C SER A 209 -4.99 -13.15 -11.88
N LEU A 210 -4.05 -13.74 -11.12
CA LEU A 210 -3.12 -14.76 -11.63
C LEU A 210 -3.77 -16.14 -11.79
N SER A 211 -4.68 -16.55 -10.90
CA SER A 211 -5.42 -17.81 -11.06
C SER A 211 -6.50 -17.72 -12.15
N MET A 212 -6.96 -16.52 -12.49
CA MET A 212 -7.90 -16.27 -13.57
C MET A 212 -7.24 -16.24 -14.96
N VAL A 213 -5.95 -15.89 -15.05
CA VAL A 213 -5.21 -15.74 -16.33
C VAL A 213 -4.34 -16.97 -16.66
N GLY A 214 -4.01 -17.82 -15.68
CA GLY A 214 -3.33 -19.11 -15.91
C GLY A 214 -1.82 -19.02 -16.16
N GLU A 215 -1.32 -17.91 -16.68
CA GLU A 215 0.11 -17.59 -16.84
C GLU A 215 0.38 -16.15 -16.41
N PHE A 216 1.59 -15.87 -15.90
CA PHE A 216 2.04 -14.50 -15.66
C PHE A 216 2.15 -13.82 -17.03
N PRO A 217 1.41 -12.73 -17.32
CA PRO A 217 1.65 -12.00 -18.56
C PRO A 217 3.12 -11.55 -18.55
N PRO A 218 3.83 -11.63 -19.69
CA PRO A 218 5.20 -11.17 -19.80
C PRO A 218 5.20 -9.67 -19.51
N MET A 219 5.49 -9.30 -18.27
CA MET A 219 5.62 -7.90 -17.91
C MET A 219 6.71 -7.30 -18.78
N ARG A 220 6.46 -6.10 -19.32
CA ARG A 220 7.54 -5.23 -19.73
C ARG A 220 8.38 -4.97 -18.48
N THR A 221 9.47 -5.72 -18.32
CA THR A 221 10.47 -5.54 -17.26
C THR A 221 11.23 -4.22 -17.42
N THR A 222 11.01 -3.54 -18.54
CA THR A 222 11.50 -2.22 -18.84
C THR A 222 10.82 -1.18 -17.96
N ILE A 223 11.61 -0.51 -17.11
CA ILE A 223 11.21 0.63 -16.27
C ILE A 223 10.87 1.88 -17.13
N MET A 224 10.97 1.78 -18.46
CA MET A 224 10.83 2.91 -19.37
C MET A 224 9.36 3.15 -19.76
N PRO A 225 8.94 4.42 -19.92
CA PRO A 225 7.62 4.75 -20.43
C PRO A 225 7.35 4.07 -21.76
N ALA A 226 6.16 3.51 -21.90
CA ALA A 226 5.74 2.82 -23.11
C ALA A 226 4.26 3.06 -23.40
N LYS A 227 3.85 2.81 -24.64
CA LYS A 227 2.44 2.81 -25.00
C LYS A 227 1.75 1.57 -24.42
N CYS A 228 0.61 1.76 -23.78
CA CYS A 228 -0.27 0.68 -23.33
C CYS A 228 -0.90 -0.04 -24.53
N GLU A 229 -0.96 -1.36 -24.44
CA GLU A 229 -1.57 -2.26 -25.42
C GLU A 229 -2.59 -3.18 -24.75
N GLU A 230 -3.36 -3.93 -25.54
CA GLU A 230 -4.39 -4.86 -25.04
C GLU A 230 -3.82 -5.89 -24.04
N ASP A 231 -2.59 -6.34 -24.26
CA ASP A 231 -1.90 -7.29 -23.37
C ASP A 231 -1.61 -6.70 -21.98
N ASP A 232 -1.57 -5.36 -21.86
CA ASP A 232 -1.34 -4.66 -20.58
C ASP A 232 -2.62 -4.56 -19.74
N LEU A 233 -3.80 -4.85 -20.29
CA LEU A 233 -5.09 -4.71 -19.60
C LEU A 233 -5.19 -5.52 -18.31
N VAL A 234 -4.61 -6.73 -18.29
CA VAL A 234 -4.55 -7.58 -17.09
C VAL A 234 -3.71 -6.92 -16.00
N MET A 235 -2.62 -6.27 -16.40
CA MET A 235 -1.72 -5.63 -15.45
C MET A 235 -2.28 -4.29 -14.95
N LEU A 236 -3.04 -3.57 -15.78
CA LEU A 236 -3.81 -2.41 -15.36
C LEU A 236 -4.86 -2.79 -14.30
N ASP A 237 -5.46 -3.97 -14.39
CA ASP A 237 -6.38 -4.49 -13.36
C ASP A 237 -5.69 -4.85 -12.06
N LEU A 238 -4.50 -5.45 -12.16
CA LEU A 238 -3.69 -5.74 -10.99
C LEU A 238 -3.31 -4.44 -10.26
N ILE A 239 -2.84 -3.43 -11.00
CA ILE A 239 -2.55 -2.11 -10.44
C ILE A 239 -3.80 -1.46 -9.85
N HIS A 240 -4.95 -1.55 -10.53
CA HIS A 240 -6.19 -0.96 -10.03
C HIS A 240 -6.55 -1.52 -8.66
N TRP A 241 -6.45 -2.85 -8.54
CA TRP A 241 -6.68 -3.56 -7.30
C TRP A 241 -5.69 -3.13 -6.22
N ASP A 242 -4.39 -3.17 -6.52
CA ASP A 242 -3.33 -2.85 -5.57
C ASP A 242 -3.38 -1.38 -5.12
N ALA A 243 -3.78 -0.46 -6.00
CA ALA A 243 -3.97 0.96 -5.67
C ALA A 243 -5.09 1.18 -4.66
N LEU A 244 -6.23 0.52 -4.82
CA LEU A 244 -7.34 0.61 -3.87
C LEU A 244 -6.97 0.05 -2.50
N LEU A 245 -6.15 -0.99 -2.46
CA LEU A 245 -5.77 -1.66 -1.21
C LEU A 245 -4.62 -0.94 -0.51
N THR A 246 -3.77 -0.27 -1.29
CA THR A 246 -2.82 0.72 -0.80
C THR A 246 -3.54 1.92 -0.19
N ARG A 247 -4.55 2.48 -0.89
CA ARG A 247 -5.40 3.56 -0.38
C ARG A 247 -6.06 3.17 0.94
N LEU A 248 -6.66 1.98 1.00
CA LEU A 248 -7.26 1.47 2.24
C LEU A 248 -6.22 1.32 3.36
N SER A 249 -5.03 0.80 3.07
CA SER A 249 -3.95 0.65 4.06
C SER A 249 -3.46 2.00 4.57
N MET A 250 -3.32 2.98 3.68
CA MET A 250 -2.96 4.36 4.00
C MET A 250 -4.00 4.99 4.93
N ASP A 251 -5.29 4.94 4.58
CA ASP A 251 -6.36 5.51 5.40
C ASP A 251 -6.45 4.86 6.78
N ILE A 252 -6.24 3.54 6.86
CA ILE A 252 -6.18 2.80 8.14
C ILE A 252 -4.99 3.28 8.99
N LEU A 253 -3.81 3.47 8.39
CA LEU A 253 -2.62 3.97 9.09
C LEU A 253 -2.82 5.42 9.57
N ILE A 254 -3.43 6.27 8.74
CA ILE A 254 -3.78 7.66 9.12
C ILE A 254 -4.78 7.65 10.27
N TYR A 255 -5.83 6.83 10.20
CA TYR A 255 -6.79 6.68 11.29
C TYR A 255 -6.12 6.24 12.58
N ALA A 256 -5.27 5.21 12.52
CA ALA A 256 -4.58 4.66 13.68
C ALA A 256 -3.69 5.72 14.34
N TRP A 257 -2.91 6.46 13.55
CA TRP A 257 -2.04 7.51 14.08
C TRP A 257 -2.85 8.67 14.67
N GLN A 258 -3.90 9.14 13.98
CA GLN A 258 -4.80 10.19 14.51
C GLN A 258 -5.45 9.77 15.83
N SER A 259 -5.90 8.51 15.94
CA SER A 259 -6.58 7.99 17.12
C SER A 259 -5.63 7.75 18.30
N ILE A 260 -4.49 7.11 18.08
CA ILE A 260 -3.63 6.58 19.14
C ILE A 260 -2.52 7.57 19.53
N VAL A 261 -1.95 8.27 18.54
CA VAL A 261 -0.84 9.20 18.75
C VAL A 261 -1.39 10.59 19.05
N ARG A 262 -2.13 11.18 18.10
CA ARG A 262 -2.68 12.54 18.26
C ARG A 262 -3.86 12.63 19.21
N ARG A 263 -4.62 11.53 19.36
CA ARG A 263 -5.89 11.52 20.10
C ARG A 263 -6.86 12.55 19.55
N ALA A 264 -6.97 12.56 18.22
CA ALA A 264 -7.85 13.41 17.44
C ALA A 264 -9.31 13.31 17.89
N GLY A 265 -10.06 14.39 17.68
CA GLY A 265 -11.48 14.44 18.01
C GLY A 265 -12.33 13.58 17.07
N ASN A 266 -13.59 13.32 17.48
CA ASN A 266 -14.52 12.51 16.70
C ASN A 266 -14.78 13.05 15.27
N GLU A 267 -14.73 14.38 15.08
CA GLU A 267 -14.95 15.00 13.76
C GLU A 267 -13.90 14.58 12.73
N GLU A 268 -12.61 14.67 13.11
CA GLU A 268 -11.48 14.30 12.26
C GLU A 268 -11.50 12.79 11.96
N LEU A 269 -11.74 11.97 12.99
CA LEU A 269 -11.84 10.51 12.82
C LEU A 269 -13.05 10.08 11.97
N THR A 270 -14.14 10.85 11.98
CA THR A 270 -15.33 10.56 11.16
C THR A 270 -15.03 10.77 9.68
N LYS A 271 -14.25 11.79 9.32
CA LYS A 271 -13.82 12.01 7.93
C LYS A 271 -13.01 10.84 7.39
N ILE A 272 -12.01 10.38 8.16
CA ILE A 272 -11.16 9.25 7.76
C ILE A 272 -11.98 7.96 7.71
N LYS A 273 -12.87 7.73 8.67
CA LYS A 273 -13.79 6.59 8.67
C LYS A 273 -14.65 6.54 7.39
N ALA A 274 -15.19 7.67 6.96
CA ALA A 274 -15.96 7.76 5.73
C ALA A 274 -15.11 7.40 4.49
N SER A 275 -13.85 7.84 4.45
CA SER A 275 -12.90 7.46 3.39
C SER A 275 -12.64 5.94 3.34
N ILE A 276 -12.44 5.34 4.51
CA ILE A 276 -12.23 3.89 4.63
C ILE A 276 -13.47 3.11 4.13
N GLU A 277 -14.67 3.52 4.56
CA GLU A 277 -15.93 2.87 4.14
C GLU A 277 -16.17 3.00 2.63
N GLU A 278 -15.88 4.17 2.05
CA GLU A 278 -15.95 4.43 0.62
C GLU A 278 -14.95 3.56 -0.16
N THR A 279 -13.70 3.50 0.28
CA THR A 279 -12.67 2.67 -0.33
C THR A 279 -13.04 1.19 -0.29
N ILE A 280 -13.57 0.68 0.84
CA ILE A 280 -14.05 -0.71 0.95
C ILE A 280 -15.19 -0.98 -0.03
N LYS A 281 -16.14 -0.04 -0.16
CA LYS A 281 -17.22 -0.17 -1.15
C LYS A 281 -16.64 -0.27 -2.56
N ARG A 282 -15.69 0.60 -2.91
CA ARG A 282 -15.04 0.62 -4.22
C ARG A 282 -14.28 -0.67 -4.52
N ILE A 283 -13.55 -1.22 -3.54
CA ILE A 283 -12.88 -2.53 -3.68
C ILE A 283 -13.89 -3.63 -4.03
N ASN A 284 -15.05 -3.67 -3.37
CA ASN A 284 -16.09 -4.67 -3.68
C ASN A 284 -16.64 -4.49 -5.11
N GLU A 285 -16.83 -3.26 -5.57
CA GLU A 285 -17.26 -2.98 -6.94
C GLU A 285 -16.24 -3.46 -7.97
N VAL A 286 -14.96 -3.10 -7.80
CA VAL A 286 -13.87 -3.53 -8.68
C VAL A 286 -13.69 -5.05 -8.68
N HIS A 287 -13.88 -5.70 -7.52
CA HIS A 287 -13.84 -7.15 -7.44
C HIS A 287 -14.88 -7.81 -8.36
N GLU A 288 -16.12 -7.30 -8.35
CA GLU A 288 -17.18 -7.80 -9.22
C GLU A 288 -16.94 -7.42 -10.69
N GLU A 289 -16.37 -6.24 -10.97
CA GLU A 289 -15.94 -5.86 -12.33
C GLU A 289 -14.90 -6.87 -12.88
N HIS A 290 -13.87 -7.20 -12.11
CA HIS A 290 -12.84 -8.19 -12.48
C HIS A 290 -13.45 -9.56 -12.70
N LYS A 291 -14.28 -10.02 -11.76
CA LYS A 291 -14.95 -11.32 -11.85
C LYS A 291 -15.77 -11.44 -13.13
N ARG A 292 -16.58 -10.43 -13.49
CA ARG A 292 -17.35 -10.45 -14.74
C ARG A 292 -16.45 -10.57 -15.96
N ARG A 293 -15.35 -9.81 -16.01
CA ARG A 293 -14.41 -9.81 -17.15
C ARG A 293 -13.74 -11.17 -17.38
N TYR A 294 -13.35 -11.87 -16.32
CA TYR A 294 -12.56 -13.10 -16.43
C TYR A 294 -13.35 -14.41 -16.29
N THR A 295 -14.60 -14.37 -15.82
CA THR A 295 -15.48 -15.56 -15.78
C THR A 295 -16.37 -15.71 -17.03
N GLN A 296 -16.48 -14.66 -17.86
CA GLN A 296 -17.29 -14.67 -19.08
C GLN A 296 -16.49 -14.96 -20.37
N THR A 297 -15.18 -15.14 -20.27
CA THR A 297 -14.34 -15.52 -21.42
C THR A 297 -14.50 -17.02 -21.69
N PRO A 298 -15.09 -17.46 -22.81
CA PRO A 298 -15.08 -18.87 -23.18
C PRO A 298 -13.62 -19.28 -23.43
N ARG A 299 -13.22 -20.43 -22.88
CA ARG A 299 -11.98 -21.11 -23.28
C ARG A 299 -12.04 -21.54 -24.74
#